data_AF-A0A8J7URR3-F1
#
_entry.id   AF-A0A8J7URR3-F1
#
_cell.length_a   1.000
_cell.length_b   1.000
_cell.length_c   1.000
_cell.angle_alpha   90.00
_cell.angle_beta   90.00
_cell.angle_gamma   90.00
#
_symmetry.space_group_name_H-M   'P 1'
#
loop_
_entity.id
_entity.type
_entity.pdbx_description
1 polymer ?
#
loop_
_entity_poly.entity_id
_entity_poly.type
_entity_poly.pdbx_seq_one_letter_code
_entity_poly.pdbx_strand_id
1 'polypeptide(L)'
;MKSRDIAIAGILLATGAIVRYISLAVPGPIVSNLVIAFYCLAVILIVPTFGEAVGIGVVAGILCALISHSVFPPANLVSEPVGAAVCLLAYMVLKGRTGIAPGAATLVATLASGTTFVLIAILGIAPVILTKYASIGVFAMTTVPIVVITAAVNAVIAQALSVPASRALNRGRER
;
A
#
# COMPACT_ATOMS: atom_id res chain seq x y z
N MET A 1 -5.28 10.98 -16.78
CA MET A 1 -3.89 10.47 -16.76
C MET A 1 -3.41 10.33 -18.19
N LYS A 2 -2.14 10.59 -18.50
CA LYS A 2 -1.59 10.29 -19.83
C LYS A 2 -1.32 8.78 -19.95
N SER A 3 -1.26 8.24 -21.17
CA SER A 3 -1.02 6.80 -21.39
C SER A 3 0.24 6.28 -20.69
N ARG A 4 1.28 7.13 -20.60
CA ARG A 4 2.51 6.82 -19.88
C ARG A 4 2.28 6.64 -18.37
N ASP A 5 1.47 7.50 -17.76
CA ASP A 5 1.22 7.46 -16.31
C ASP A 5 0.44 6.20 -15.96
N ILE A 6 -0.51 5.81 -16.81
CA ILE A 6 -1.25 4.54 -16.69
C ILE A 6 -0.28 3.35 -16.79
N ALA A 7 0.66 3.38 -17.74
CA ALA A 7 1.67 2.34 -17.88
C ALA A 7 2.59 2.24 -16.66
N ILE A 8 3.04 3.38 -16.11
CA ILE A 8 3.88 3.42 -14.90
C ILE A 8 3.12 2.81 -13.71
N ALA A 9 1.87 3.24 -13.49
CA ALA A 9 1.03 2.69 -12.43
C ALA A 9 0.82 1.18 -12.60
N GLY A 10 0.55 0.71 -13.83
CA GLY A 10 0.39 -0.70 -14.15
C GLY A 10 1.65 -1.53 -13.87
N ILE A 11 2.82 -1.08 -14.30
CA ILE A 11 4.11 -1.77 -14.07
C ILE A 11 4.41 -1.88 -12.57
N LEU A 12 4.22 -0.79 -11.82
CA LEU A 12 4.48 -0.77 -10.38
C LEU A 12 3.48 -1.65 -9.62
N LEU A 13 2.18 -1.61 -9.96
CA LEU A 13 1.18 -2.49 -9.38
C LEU A 13 1.45 -3.96 -9.67
N ALA A 14 1.84 -4.30 -10.90
CA ALA A 14 2.24 -5.66 -11.27
C ALA A 14 3.47 -6.12 -10.48
N THR A 15 4.48 -5.26 -10.33
CA THR A 15 5.66 -5.54 -9.51
C THR A 15 5.27 -5.78 -8.06
N GLY A 16 4.40 -4.94 -7.49
CA GLY A 16 3.87 -5.10 -6.14
C GLY A 16 3.10 -6.41 -5.96
N ALA A 17 2.30 -6.81 -6.94
CA ALA A 17 1.58 -8.09 -6.92
C ALA A 17 2.54 -9.29 -6.92
N ILE A 18 3.60 -9.26 -7.73
CA ILE A 18 4.64 -10.30 -7.77
C ILE A 18 5.37 -10.37 -6.42
N VAL A 19 5.81 -9.24 -5.89
CA VAL A 19 6.51 -9.17 -4.59
C VAL A 19 5.62 -9.69 -3.47
N ARG A 20 4.32 -9.34 -3.49
CA ARG A 20 3.34 -9.86 -2.54
C ARG A 20 3.16 -11.38 -2.68
N TYR A 21 3.03 -11.89 -3.90
CA TYR A 21 2.93 -13.32 -4.15
C TYR A 21 4.14 -14.09 -3.60
N ILE A 22 5.36 -13.59 -3.83
CA ILE A 22 6.59 -14.18 -3.27
C ILE A 22 6.60 -14.07 -1.75
N SER A 23 6.18 -12.93 -1.20
CA SER A 23 6.11 -12.73 0.26
C SER A 23 5.14 -13.68 0.94
N LEU A 24 4.09 -14.14 0.26
CA LEU A 24 3.16 -15.15 0.77
C LEU A 24 3.79 -16.55 0.86
N ALA A 25 4.87 -16.81 0.09
CA ALA A 25 5.57 -18.09 0.13
C ALA A 25 6.47 -18.26 1.37
N VAL A 26 6.77 -17.17 2.08
CA VAL A 26 7.52 -17.21 3.35
C VAL A 26 6.52 -17.43 4.49
N PRO A 27 6.63 -18.52 5.28
CA PRO A 27 5.71 -18.78 6.39
C PRO A 27 5.83 -17.69 7.45
N GLY A 28 4.81 -16.83 7.56
CA GLY A 28 4.74 -15.75 8.53
C GLY A 28 3.31 -15.59 9.05
N PRO A 29 3.09 -15.23 10.33
CA PRO A 29 1.76 -15.18 10.94
C PRO A 29 0.77 -14.20 10.28
N ILE A 30 1.25 -13.16 9.58
CA ILE A 30 0.39 -12.19 8.88
C ILE A 30 1.10 -11.72 7.60
N VAL A 31 0.32 -11.64 6.52
CA VAL A 31 0.74 -11.17 5.21
C VAL A 31 1.05 -9.68 5.25
N SER A 32 2.33 -9.32 5.23
CA SER A 32 2.75 -7.91 5.04
C SER A 32 2.28 -7.43 3.66
N ASN A 33 1.48 -6.37 3.62
CA ASN A 33 1.02 -5.81 2.35
C ASN A 33 2.09 -4.91 1.70
N LEU A 34 2.99 -5.53 0.94
CA LEU A 34 4.06 -4.84 0.23
C LEU A 34 3.60 -4.12 -1.05
N VAL A 35 2.38 -4.41 -1.54
CA VAL A 35 1.79 -3.70 -2.69
C VAL A 35 1.68 -2.19 -2.42
N ILE A 36 1.52 -1.82 -1.15
CA ILE A 36 1.43 -0.44 -0.69
C ILE A 36 2.66 0.38 -1.08
N ALA A 37 3.86 -0.17 -0.91
CA ALA A 37 5.08 0.53 -1.29
C ALA A 37 5.09 0.89 -2.79
N PHE A 38 4.60 -0.02 -3.64
CA PHE A 38 4.64 0.16 -5.09
C PHE A 38 3.53 1.07 -5.62
N TYR A 39 2.31 1.00 -5.08
CA TYR A 39 1.29 1.98 -5.49
C TYR A 39 1.59 3.37 -4.94
N CYS A 40 2.17 3.48 -3.72
CA CYS A 40 2.61 4.77 -3.18
C CYS A 40 3.71 5.35 -4.08
N LEU A 41 4.67 4.52 -4.50
CA LEU A 41 5.69 4.92 -5.46
C LEU A 41 5.08 5.38 -6.79
N ALA A 42 4.04 4.71 -7.30
CA ALA A 42 3.32 5.15 -8.49
C ALA A 42 2.69 6.55 -8.30
N VAL A 43 2.00 6.75 -7.18
CA VAL A 43 1.40 8.05 -6.81
C VAL A 43 2.46 9.14 -6.69
N ILE A 44 3.61 8.84 -6.08
CA ILE A 44 4.73 9.78 -5.88
C ILE A 44 5.39 10.18 -7.20
N LEU A 45 5.56 9.24 -8.13
CA LEU A 45 6.20 9.46 -9.42
C LEU A 45 5.28 10.16 -10.42
N ILE A 46 4.00 9.84 -10.42
CA ILE A 46 3.00 10.38 -11.35
C ILE A 46 2.44 11.71 -10.84
N VAL A 47 2.23 11.85 -9.52
CA VAL A 47 1.46 12.93 -8.88
C VAL A 47 0.07 13.07 -9.53
N PRO A 48 -0.76 12.01 -9.45
CA PRO A 48 -2.08 12.00 -10.08
C PRO A 48 -3.05 12.96 -9.37
N THR A 49 -4.20 13.20 -9.99
CA THR A 49 -5.34 13.83 -9.31
C THR A 49 -5.90 12.91 -8.22
N PHE A 50 -6.72 13.46 -7.31
CA PHE A 50 -7.30 12.68 -6.21
C PHE A 50 -8.10 11.47 -6.69
N GLY A 51 -8.98 11.64 -7.68
CA GLY A 51 -9.78 10.54 -8.22
C GLY A 51 -8.93 9.45 -8.89
N GLU A 52 -7.84 9.84 -9.54
CA GLU A 52 -6.89 8.90 -10.15
C GLU A 52 -6.08 8.14 -9.09
N ALA A 53 -5.66 8.80 -8.00
CA ALA A 53 -5.01 8.13 -6.87
C ALA A 53 -5.94 7.10 -6.20
N VAL A 54 -7.20 7.47 -5.97
CA VAL A 54 -8.23 6.54 -5.48
C VAL A 54 -8.41 5.37 -6.45
N GLY A 55 -8.44 5.63 -7.76
CA GLY A 55 -8.50 4.58 -8.79
C GLY A 55 -7.32 3.60 -8.74
N ILE A 56 -6.09 4.10 -8.58
CA ILE A 56 -4.89 3.27 -8.37
C ILE A 56 -5.07 2.41 -7.12
N GLY A 57 -5.57 3.00 -6.03
CA GLY A 57 -5.84 2.28 -4.78
C GLY A 57 -6.92 1.21 -4.92
N VAL A 58 -7.97 1.43 -5.72
CA VAL A 58 -9.00 0.41 -6.00
C VAL A 58 -8.39 -0.79 -6.73
N VAL A 59 -7.59 -0.54 -7.77
CA VAL A 59 -6.90 -1.62 -8.50
C VAL A 59 -5.94 -2.37 -7.58
N ALA A 60 -5.18 -1.65 -6.73
CA ALA A 60 -4.35 -2.26 -5.71
C ALA A 60 -5.17 -3.11 -4.74
N GLY A 61 -6.32 -2.63 -4.29
CA GLY A 61 -7.26 -3.34 -3.43
C GLY A 61 -7.76 -4.63 -4.05
N ILE A 62 -8.10 -4.63 -5.35
CA ILE A 62 -8.49 -5.84 -6.09
C ILE A 62 -7.34 -6.85 -6.12
N LEU A 63 -6.13 -6.42 -6.48
CA LEU A 63 -4.94 -7.29 -6.47
C LEU A 63 -4.70 -7.87 -5.06
N CYS A 64 -4.87 -7.04 -4.04
CA CYS A 64 -4.73 -7.43 -2.65
C CYS A 64 -5.84 -8.35 -2.17
N ALA A 65 -7.05 -8.29 -2.73
CA ALA A 65 -8.13 -9.21 -2.40
C ALA A 65 -7.93 -10.57 -3.07
N LEU A 66 -7.41 -10.59 -4.31
CA LEU A 66 -7.16 -11.82 -5.08
C LEU A 66 -5.93 -12.59 -4.59
N ILE A 67 -4.88 -11.87 -4.17
CA ILE A 67 -3.58 -12.44 -3.77
C ILE A 67 -3.44 -12.30 -2.25
N SER A 68 -4.18 -13.06 -1.44
CA SER A 68 -4.13 -12.93 0.02
C SER A 68 -4.40 -14.22 0.79
N HIS A 69 -3.67 -14.39 1.90
CA HIS A 69 -4.03 -15.30 2.99
C HIS A 69 -4.64 -14.57 4.20
N SER A 70 -5.04 -13.30 4.03
CA SER A 70 -5.66 -12.53 5.11
C SER A 70 -7.01 -13.11 5.54
N VAL A 71 -7.42 -12.84 6.78
CA VAL A 71 -8.70 -13.29 7.36
C VAL A 71 -9.90 -12.66 6.63
N PHE A 72 -9.74 -11.44 6.11
CA PHE A 72 -10.77 -10.76 5.32
C PHE A 72 -10.17 -10.02 4.11
N PRO A 73 -9.84 -10.74 3.02
CA PRO A 73 -9.27 -10.13 1.82
C PRO A 73 -10.08 -8.95 1.23
N PRO A 74 -11.43 -8.95 1.27
CA PRO A 74 -12.23 -7.83 0.78
C PRO A 74 -12.03 -6.50 1.49
N ALA A 75 -11.52 -6.47 2.73
CA ALA A 75 -11.20 -5.19 3.39
C ALA A 75 -10.18 -4.36 2.61
N ASN A 76 -9.33 -5.00 1.80
CA ASN A 76 -8.37 -4.31 0.94
C ASN A 76 -9.04 -3.44 -0.15
N LEU A 77 -10.28 -3.73 -0.55
CA LEU A 77 -11.02 -2.89 -1.49
C LEU A 77 -11.33 -1.50 -0.92
N VAL A 78 -11.31 -1.34 0.40
CA VAL A 78 -11.54 -0.06 1.08
C VAL A 78 -10.24 0.52 1.62
N SER A 79 -9.37 -0.31 2.21
CA SER A 79 -8.13 0.17 2.82
C SER A 79 -7.14 0.74 1.81
N GLU A 80 -7.00 0.13 0.63
CA GLU A 80 -6.00 0.57 -0.35
C GLU A 80 -6.37 1.89 -1.05
N PRO A 81 -7.64 2.17 -1.42
CA PRO A 81 -8.06 3.50 -1.82
C PRO A 81 -7.76 4.58 -0.77
N VAL A 82 -8.00 4.30 0.51
CA VAL A 82 -7.68 5.23 1.61
C VAL A 82 -6.17 5.44 1.69
N GLY A 83 -5.37 4.37 1.62
CA GLY A 83 -3.92 4.45 1.60
C GLY A 83 -3.39 5.29 0.44
N ALA A 84 -3.90 5.08 -0.78
CA ALA A 84 -3.48 5.83 -1.96
C ALA A 84 -3.85 7.32 -1.87
N ALA A 85 -5.05 7.63 -1.37
CA ALA A 85 -5.48 9.02 -1.11
C ALA A 85 -4.58 9.70 -0.08
N VAL A 86 -4.31 9.03 1.05
CA VAL A 86 -3.43 9.54 2.10
C VAL A 86 -2.00 9.72 1.59
N CYS A 87 -1.49 8.79 0.76
CA CYS A 87 -0.18 8.91 0.14
C CYS A 87 -0.07 10.18 -0.69
N LEU A 88 -1.07 10.46 -1.54
CA LEU A 88 -1.08 11.65 -2.38
C LEU A 88 -1.06 12.92 -1.52
N LEU A 89 -1.96 13.01 -0.54
CA LEU A 89 -2.07 14.18 0.33
C LEU A 89 -0.78 14.41 1.14
N ALA A 90 -0.26 13.35 1.77
CA ALA A 90 0.98 13.43 2.54
C ALA A 90 2.17 13.83 1.65
N TYR A 91 2.27 13.24 0.45
CA TYR A 91 3.34 13.59 -0.48
C TYR A 91 3.24 15.04 -0.97
N MET A 92 2.04 15.55 -1.26
CA MET A 92 1.85 16.95 -1.65
C MET A 92 2.31 17.93 -0.58
N VAL A 93 2.12 17.60 0.71
CA VAL A 93 2.57 18.44 1.83
C VAL A 93 4.10 18.38 2.01
N LEU A 94 4.71 17.22 1.77
CA LEU A 94 6.12 16.96 2.07
C LEU A 94 7.07 17.23 0.89
N LYS A 95 6.58 17.12 -0.34
CA LYS A 95 7.37 17.29 -1.57
C LYS A 95 8.02 18.67 -1.59
N GLY A 96 9.33 18.71 -1.83
CA GLY A 96 10.12 19.95 -1.88
C GLY A 96 10.52 20.50 -0.50
N ARG A 97 10.03 19.91 0.60
CA ARG A 97 10.41 20.31 1.97
C ARG A 97 11.44 19.39 2.61
N THR A 98 11.41 18.10 2.27
CA THR A 98 12.33 17.10 2.86
C THR A 98 12.80 16.09 1.80
N GLY A 99 14.01 15.55 1.97
CA GLY A 99 14.54 14.48 1.12
C GLY A 99 13.88 13.11 1.37
N ILE A 100 13.15 12.98 2.49
CA ILE A 100 12.47 11.74 2.92
C ILE A 100 10.98 11.71 2.58
N ALA A 101 10.49 12.67 1.77
CA ALA A 101 9.08 12.82 1.44
C ALA A 101 8.44 11.51 0.89
N PRO A 102 9.08 10.75 -0.01
CA PRO A 102 8.54 9.47 -0.49
C PRO A 102 8.30 8.45 0.64
N GLY A 103 9.30 8.26 1.50
CA GLY A 103 9.21 7.32 2.63
C GLY A 103 8.18 7.75 3.66
N ALA A 104 8.18 9.03 4.04
CA ALA A 104 7.23 9.56 5.02
C ALA A 104 5.78 9.52 4.53
N ALA A 105 5.53 9.85 3.25
CA ALA A 105 4.19 9.72 2.66
C ALA A 105 3.71 8.26 2.65
N THR A 106 4.61 7.33 2.30
CA THR A 106 4.30 5.89 2.26
C THR A 106 4.08 5.31 3.67
N LEU A 107 4.80 5.80 4.68
CA LEU A 107 4.63 5.42 6.07
C LEU A 107 3.20 5.75 6.54
N VAL A 108 2.78 7.00 6.38
CA VAL A 108 1.46 7.47 6.79
C VAL A 108 0.35 6.80 5.98
N ALA A 109 0.56 6.59 4.68
CA ALA A 109 -0.35 5.83 3.82
C ALA A 109 -0.54 4.38 4.29
N THR A 110 0.55 3.71 4.67
CA THR A 110 0.49 2.31 5.14
C THR A 110 -0.21 2.21 6.48
N LEU A 111 0.04 3.14 7.40
CA LEU A 111 -0.67 3.21 8.68
C LEU A 111 -2.17 3.46 8.46
N ALA A 112 -2.53 4.41 7.59
CA ALA A 112 -3.93 4.68 7.27
C ALA A 112 -4.63 3.50 6.62
N SER A 113 -3.99 2.82 5.66
CA SER A 113 -4.51 1.60 5.03
C SER A 113 -4.66 0.49 6.09
N GLY A 114 -3.63 0.20 6.87
CA GLY A 114 -3.67 -0.85 7.89
C GLY A 114 -4.69 -0.62 8.99
N THR A 115 -4.85 0.62 9.48
CA THR A 115 -5.90 0.97 10.44
C THR A 115 -7.29 0.80 9.82
N THR A 116 -7.48 1.23 8.57
CA THR A 116 -8.74 1.04 7.84
C THR A 116 -9.05 -0.46 7.68
N PHE A 117 -8.05 -1.26 7.33
CA PHE A 117 -8.17 -2.71 7.21
C PHE A 117 -8.65 -3.34 8.53
N VAL A 118 -8.01 -3.01 9.66
CA VAL A 118 -8.37 -3.54 10.98
C VAL A 118 -9.80 -3.17 11.36
N LEU A 119 -10.19 -1.90 11.16
CA LEU A 119 -11.55 -1.44 11.46
C LEU A 119 -12.60 -2.16 10.61
N ILE A 120 -12.39 -2.26 9.29
CA ILE A 120 -13.31 -2.94 8.39
C ILE A 120 -13.39 -4.44 8.69
N ALA A 121 -12.28 -5.09 9.05
CA ALA A 121 -12.29 -6.49 9.45
C ALA A 121 -13.11 -6.72 10.72
N ILE A 122 -12.93 -5.88 11.75
CA ILE A 122 -13.70 -5.97 13.00
C ILE A 122 -15.20 -5.75 12.73
N LEU A 123 -15.56 -4.72 11.96
CA LEU A 123 -16.96 -4.41 11.69
C LEU A 123 -17.63 -5.42 10.74
N GLY A 124 -16.88 -5.95 9.77
CA GLY A 124 -17.42 -6.81 8.72
C GLY A 124 -17.48 -8.30 9.07
N ILE A 125 -16.55 -8.79 9.89
CA ILE A 125 -16.40 -10.24 10.15
C ILE A 125 -16.06 -10.59 11.61
N ALA A 126 -16.44 -9.78 12.60
CA ALA A 126 -16.19 -10.08 14.02
C ALA A 126 -16.48 -11.54 14.45
N PRO A 127 -17.59 -12.19 14.03
CA PRO A 127 -17.85 -13.58 14.40
C PRO A 127 -16.78 -14.55 13.87
N VAL A 128 -16.27 -14.32 12.66
CA VAL A 128 -15.21 -15.14 12.05
C VAL A 128 -13.86 -14.88 12.70
N ILE A 129 -13.59 -13.65 13.15
CA ILE A 129 -12.38 -13.33 13.92
C ILE A 129 -12.37 -14.14 15.22
N LEU A 130 -13.51 -14.24 15.91
CA LEU A 130 -13.64 -14.97 17.18
C LEU A 130 -13.53 -16.50 17.03
N THR A 131 -13.58 -17.06 15.82
CA THR A 131 -13.27 -18.49 15.60
C THR A 131 -11.77 -18.75 15.50
N LYS A 132 -10.96 -17.72 15.20
CA LYS A 132 -9.51 -17.81 15.05
C LYS A 132 -8.72 -17.16 16.19
N TYR A 133 -9.32 -16.21 16.89
CA TYR A 133 -8.70 -15.44 17.96
C TYR A 133 -9.57 -15.47 19.22
N ALA A 134 -8.93 -15.51 20.39
CA ALA A 134 -9.63 -15.57 21.68
C ALA A 134 -10.50 -14.34 21.96
N SER A 135 -10.15 -13.17 21.40
CA SER A 135 -10.97 -11.96 21.47
C SER A 135 -10.62 -10.99 20.35
N ILE A 136 -11.49 -10.00 20.12
CA ILE A 136 -11.21 -8.86 19.21
C ILE A 136 -9.97 -8.10 19.68
N GLY A 137 -9.75 -7.98 21.00
CA GLY A 137 -8.56 -7.37 21.56
C GLY A 137 -7.28 -8.12 21.19
N VAL A 138 -7.29 -9.45 21.24
CA VAL A 138 -6.15 -10.28 20.81
C VAL A 138 -5.89 -10.15 19.30
N PHE A 139 -6.94 -10.09 18.48
CA PHE A 139 -6.80 -9.81 17.05
C PHE A 139 -6.15 -8.44 16.78
N ALA A 140 -6.58 -7.39 17.48
CA ALA A 140 -5.98 -6.06 17.35
C ALA A 140 -4.51 -6.05 17.81
N MET A 141 -4.22 -6.65 18.97
CA MET A 141 -2.85 -6.71 19.53
C MET A 141 -1.87 -7.50 18.66
N THR A 142 -2.35 -8.47 17.88
CA THR A 142 -1.51 -9.22 16.94
C THR A 142 -1.37 -8.51 15.59
N THR A 143 -2.40 -7.80 15.13
CA THR A 143 -2.42 -7.17 13.80
C THR A 143 -1.76 -5.79 13.79
N VAL A 144 -1.93 -4.99 14.84
CA VAL A 144 -1.37 -3.63 14.93
C VAL A 144 0.16 -3.61 14.82
N PRO A 145 0.93 -4.44 15.54
CA PRO A 145 2.39 -4.49 15.37
C PRO A 145 2.80 -4.78 13.93
N ILE A 146 2.02 -5.59 13.23
CA ILE A 146 2.34 -6.00 11.86
C ILE A 146 2.03 -4.88 10.88
N VAL A 147 0.97 -4.10 11.09
CA VAL A 147 0.73 -2.85 10.36
C VAL A 147 1.91 -1.89 10.54
N VAL A 148 2.41 -1.73 11.77
CA VAL A 148 3.54 -0.84 12.06
C VAL A 148 4.84 -1.32 11.39
N ILE A 149 5.17 -2.60 11.51
CA ILE A 149 6.35 -3.19 10.85
C ILE A 149 6.23 -3.06 9.32
N THR A 150 5.07 -3.38 8.76
CA THR A 150 4.80 -3.25 7.33
C THR A 150 4.93 -1.80 6.88
N ALA A 151 4.46 -0.83 7.67
CA ALA A 151 4.62 0.59 7.38
C ALA A 151 6.07 1.01 7.33
N ALA A 152 6.90 0.57 8.27
CA ALA A 152 8.32 0.84 8.27
C ALA A 152 9.02 0.25 7.04
N VAL A 153 8.74 -1.02 6.71
CA VAL A 153 9.31 -1.70 5.54
C VAL A 153 8.90 -1.01 4.24
N ASN A 154 7.61 -0.70 4.08
CA ASN A 154 7.10 -0.02 2.90
C ASN A 154 7.70 1.38 2.73
N ALA A 155 7.85 2.13 3.83
CA ALA A 155 8.48 3.43 3.81
C ALA A 155 9.94 3.35 3.33
N VAL A 156 10.70 2.36 3.81
CA VAL A 156 12.08 2.12 3.38
C VAL A 156 12.13 1.75 1.89
N ILE A 157 11.27 0.83 1.45
CA ILE A 157 11.21 0.41 0.03
C ILE A 157 10.89 1.60 -0.86
N ALA A 158 9.83 2.36 -0.55
CA ALA A 158 9.42 3.51 -1.37
C ALA A 158 10.50 4.60 -1.38
N GLN A 159 11.14 4.87 -0.24
CA GLN A 159 12.23 5.84 -0.17
C GLN A 159 13.43 5.39 -1.03
N ALA A 160 13.88 4.15 -0.88
CA ALA A 160 15.02 3.61 -1.60
C ALA A 160 14.77 3.55 -3.11
N LEU A 161 13.55 3.20 -3.53
CA LEU A 161 13.19 3.07 -4.95
C LEU A 161 12.82 4.40 -5.62
N SER A 162 12.45 5.43 -4.85
CA SER A 162 12.04 6.73 -5.40
C SER A 162 13.08 7.36 -6.35
N VAL A 163 14.36 7.31 -5.97
CA VAL A 163 15.47 7.88 -6.74
C VAL A 163 15.74 7.09 -8.03
N PRO A 164 16.02 5.76 -7.99
CA PRO A 164 16.29 4.99 -9.21
C PRO A 164 15.07 4.95 -10.15
N ALA A 165 13.85 4.85 -9.62
CA ALA A 165 12.64 4.88 -10.43
C ALA A 165 12.46 6.22 -11.15
N SER A 166 12.65 7.34 -10.44
CA SER A 166 12.60 8.68 -11.05
C SER A 166 13.64 8.84 -12.17
N ARG A 167 14.86 8.32 -11.98
CA ARG A 167 15.92 8.37 -13.00
C ARG A 167 15.59 7.53 -14.22
N ALA A 168 15.09 6.31 -14.03
CA ALA A 168 14.69 5.43 -15.13
C ALA A 168 13.57 6.06 -15.98
N LEU A 169 12.58 6.66 -15.34
CA LEU A 169 11.49 7.35 -16.02
C LEU A 169 11.93 8.62 -16.75
N ASN A 170 12.88 9.37 -16.17
CA ASN A 170 13.42 10.57 -16.82
C ASN A 170 14.34 10.26 -18.00
N ARG A 171 15.07 9.14 -18.00
CA ARG A 171 15.88 8.70 -19.16
C ARG A 171 15.04 8.42 -20.40
N GLY A 172 13.78 8.04 -20.24
CA GLY A 172 12.82 7.93 -21.34
C GLY A 172 12.28 9.28 -21.85
N ARG A 173 12.70 10.41 -21.29
CA ARG A 173 12.34 11.77 -21.76
C ARG A 173 13.38 12.38 -22.70
N GLU A 174 14.59 11.84 -22.71
CA GLU A 174 15.74 12.36 -23.49
C GLU A 174 15.95 11.60 -24.81
N ARG A 175 15.10 10.60 -25.10
CA ARG A 175 15.02 9.88 -26.37
C ARG A 175 13.69 10.17 -27.02
#